data_AF-A0A1A7ZEW4-F1
#
_entry.id   AF-A0A1A7ZEW4-F1
#
_cell.length_a   1.000
_cell.length_b   1.000
_cell.length_c   1.000
_cell.angle_alpha   90.00
_cell.angle_beta   90.00
_cell.angle_gamma   90.00
#
_symmetry.space_group_name_H-M   'P 1'
#
loop_
_entity.id
_entity.type
_entity.pdbx_description
1 polymer ?
#
loop_
_entity_poly.entity_id
_entity_poly.type
_entity_poly.pdbx_seq_one_letter_code
_entity_poly.pdbx_strand_id
1 'polypeptide(L)'
;VARSWMLYSVSNNSLVCFCCKLFSKRSIQLTTSGLADWTHASSLLNSHEKSPDHINCMKTWKEFTVRLMKGKTIDKKEMALLEDERVRWRAVLTRLTAIVQSLA
;
A
#
# COMPACT_ATOMS: atom_id res chain seq x y z
N VAL A 1 -9.22 -5.55 21.80
CA VAL A 1 -9.21 -6.06 20.41
C VAL A 1 -8.20 -5.25 19.62
N ALA A 2 -7.20 -5.90 19.02
CA ALA A 2 -6.25 -5.22 18.15
C ALA A 2 -6.91 -4.93 16.80
N ARG A 3 -6.85 -3.67 16.34
CA ARG A 3 -7.45 -3.25 15.07
C ARG A 3 -6.37 -3.09 14.01
N SER A 4 -6.30 -4.05 13.09
CA SER A 4 -5.27 -4.09 12.05
C SER A 4 -5.39 -3.00 10.98
N TRP A 5 -6.50 -2.26 10.94
CA TRP A 5 -6.81 -1.22 9.95
C TRP A 5 -6.52 0.22 10.43
N MET A 6 -6.15 0.36 11.70
CA MET A 6 -6.03 1.65 12.38
C MET A 6 -4.57 2.11 12.42
N LEU A 7 -4.33 3.38 12.10
CA LEU A 7 -3.03 4.04 12.20
C LEU A 7 -3.12 5.25 13.12
N TYR A 8 -2.02 5.54 13.80
CA TYR A 8 -1.85 6.78 14.55
C TYR A 8 -1.04 7.77 13.70
N SER A 9 -1.59 8.96 13.51
CA SER A 9 -0.91 10.09 12.88
C SER A 9 -0.29 10.97 13.96
N VAL A 10 1.05 10.98 14.01
CA VAL A 10 1.81 11.81 14.96
C VAL A 10 1.61 13.30 14.68
N SER A 11 1.63 13.69 13.41
CA SER A 11 1.51 15.10 13.00
C SER A 11 0.17 15.73 13.42
N ASN A 12 -0.90 14.93 13.37
CA ASN A 12 -2.25 15.39 13.67
C ASN A 12 -2.74 14.93 15.04
N ASN A 13 -1.89 14.23 15.81
CA ASN A 13 -2.24 13.55 17.05
C ASN A 13 -3.62 12.86 17.00
N SER A 14 -3.83 11.98 16.01
CA SER A 14 -5.16 11.43 15.72
C SER A 14 -5.11 10.03 15.10
N LEU A 15 -6.23 9.31 15.22
CA LEU A 15 -6.42 7.99 14.61
C LEU A 15 -6.98 8.11 13.19
N VAL A 16 -6.48 7.27 12.30
CA VAL A 16 -6.85 7.22 10.88
C VAL A 16 -7.14 5.77 10.49
N CYS A 17 -8.10 5.55 9.61
CA CYS A 17 -8.38 4.25 9.02
C CYS A 17 -7.74 4.18 7.62
N PHE A 18 -6.68 3.39 7.44
CA PHE A 18 -5.94 3.42 6.18
C PHE A 18 -6.75 2.87 5.01
N CYS A 19 -7.54 1.80 5.22
CA CYS A 19 -8.26 1.17 4.12
C CYS A 19 -9.39 2.09 3.64
N CYS A 20 -10.07 2.76 4.56
CA CYS A 20 -11.09 3.74 4.19
C CYS A 20 -10.47 4.97 3.55
N LYS A 21 -9.29 5.42 4.01
CA LYS A 21 -8.59 6.55 3.39
C LYS A 21 -8.19 6.27 1.94
N LEU A 22 -7.85 5.01 1.63
CA LEU A 22 -7.44 4.59 0.28
C LEU A 22 -8.62 4.28 -0.65
N PHE A 23 -9.68 3.66 -0.14
CA PHE A 23 -10.73 3.06 -0.99
C PHE A 23 -12.15 3.58 -0.75
N SER A 24 -12.40 4.32 0.34
CA SER A 24 -13.72 4.89 0.56
C SER A 24 -13.94 6.09 -0.35
N LYS A 25 -15.16 6.22 -0.88
CA LYS A 25 -15.61 7.45 -1.56
C LYS A 25 -16.15 8.49 -0.57
N ARG A 26 -16.28 8.13 0.70
CA ARG A 26 -16.86 9.00 1.74
C ARG A 26 -15.75 9.74 2.48
N SER A 27 -15.96 11.03 2.63
CA SER A 27 -15.18 11.85 3.54
C SER A 27 -15.74 11.68 4.95
N ILE A 28 -15.02 10.95 5.79
CA ILE A 28 -15.33 10.81 7.23
C ILE A 28 -14.14 11.29 8.03
N GLN A 29 -14.34 11.52 9.32
CA GLN A 29 -13.27 11.97 10.22
C GLN A 29 -12.02 11.06 10.17
N LEU A 30 -12.21 9.74 10.08
CA LEU A 30 -11.12 8.76 9.99
C LEU A 30 -10.38 8.74 8.64
N THR A 31 -10.86 9.44 7.60
CA THR A 31 -10.19 9.53 6.28
C THR A 31 -9.56 10.89 6.04
N THR A 32 -10.11 11.95 6.62
CA THR A 32 -9.64 13.33 6.45
C THR A 32 -8.72 13.79 7.58
N SER A 33 -9.28 14.44 8.60
CA SER A 33 -8.57 15.12 9.69
C SER A 33 -8.01 14.16 10.75
N GLY A 34 -8.61 12.98 10.87
CA GLY A 34 -8.31 12.00 11.91
C GLY A 34 -9.20 12.17 13.15
N LEU A 35 -9.34 11.08 13.91
CA LEU A 35 -10.07 11.03 15.16
C LEU A 35 -9.14 11.35 16.34
N ALA A 36 -9.29 12.53 16.92
CA ALA A 36 -8.54 12.97 18.11
C ALA A 36 -9.37 12.96 19.40
N ASP A 37 -10.68 12.68 19.31
CA ASP A 37 -11.54 12.51 20.49
C ASP A 37 -11.28 11.14 21.13
N TRP A 38 -10.29 11.09 22.01
CA TRP A 38 -9.89 9.89 22.74
C TRP A 38 -10.99 9.38 23.68
N THR A 39 -11.85 10.27 24.18
CA THR A 39 -12.91 9.91 25.14
C THR A 39 -14.00 9.08 24.48
N HIS A 40 -14.40 9.44 23.26
CA HIS A 40 -15.42 8.72 22.50
C HIS A 40 -14.85 7.77 21.44
N ALA A 41 -13.51 7.68 21.34
CA ALA A 41 -12.83 6.90 20.30
C ALA A 41 -13.33 5.46 20.22
N SER A 42 -13.46 4.77 21.36
CA SER A 42 -13.87 3.36 21.37
C SER A 42 -15.24 3.14 20.72
N SER A 43 -16.23 3.98 21.07
CA SER A 43 -17.59 3.89 20.52
C SER A 43 -17.61 4.17 19.01
N LEU A 44 -16.91 5.23 18.58
CA LEU A 44 -16.85 5.60 17.16
C LEU A 44 -16.12 4.55 16.32
N LEU A 45 -15.04 3.96 16.85
CA LEU A 45 -14.32 2.88 16.16
C LEU A 45 -15.17 1.61 16.04
N ASN A 46 -15.94 1.27 17.09
CA ASN A 46 -16.84 0.11 17.07
C ASN A 46 -18.00 0.26 16.08
N SER A 47 -18.54 1.48 15.91
CA SER A 47 -19.56 1.74 14.90
C SER A 47 -18.96 1.77 13.50
N HIS A 48 -17.77 2.35 13.35
CA HIS A 48 -17.04 2.41 12.09
C HIS A 48 -16.71 1.02 11.53
N GLU A 49 -16.16 0.12 12.36
CA GLU A 49 -15.73 -1.22 11.90
C GLU A 49 -16.90 -2.11 11.44
N LYS A 50 -18.11 -1.83 11.94
CA LYS A 50 -19.36 -2.50 11.53
C LYS A 50 -20.01 -1.86 10.31
N SER A 51 -19.52 -0.69 9.86
CA SER A 51 -20.13 0.01 8.74
C SER A 51 -19.90 -0.75 7.42
N PRO A 52 -20.90 -0.81 6.51
CA PRO A 52 -20.76 -1.51 5.23
C PRO A 52 -19.60 -1.00 4.38
N ASP A 53 -19.37 0.31 4.42
CA ASP A 53 -18.28 0.97 3.71
C ASP A 53 -16.90 0.54 4.23
N HIS A 54 -16.70 0.47 5.54
CA HIS A 54 -15.46 -0.05 6.12
C HIS A 54 -15.22 -1.50 5.71
N ILE A 55 -16.25 -2.34 5.82
CA ILE A 55 -16.19 -3.75 5.42
C ILE A 55 -15.81 -3.87 3.94
N ASN A 56 -16.38 -3.05 3.06
CA ASN A 56 -16.05 -3.04 1.64
C ASN A 56 -14.60 -2.57 1.40
N CYS A 57 -14.18 -1.48 2.02
CA CYS A 57 -12.80 -0.98 1.94
C CYS A 57 -11.78 -2.04 2.41
N MET A 58 -12.10 -2.77 3.48
CA MET A 58 -11.27 -3.86 3.98
C MET A 58 -11.20 -5.04 3.02
N LYS A 59 -12.31 -5.39 2.34
CA LYS A 59 -12.30 -6.41 1.28
C LYS A 59 -11.41 -5.97 0.13
N THR A 60 -11.57 -4.74 -0.36
CA THR A 60 -10.74 -4.17 -1.43
C THR A 60 -9.26 -4.14 -1.05
N TRP A 61 -8.93 -3.74 0.19
CA TRP A 61 -7.55 -3.76 0.67
C TRP A 61 -6.91 -5.15 0.67
N LYS A 62 -7.63 -6.17 1.17
CA LYS A 62 -7.13 -7.55 1.17
C LYS A 62 -6.88 -8.06 -0.24
N GLU A 63 -7.83 -7.80 -1.12
CA GLU A 63 -7.77 -8.16 -2.54
C GLU A 63 -6.58 -7.49 -3.23
N PHE A 64 -6.42 -6.18 -3.01
CA PHE A 64 -5.28 -5.40 -3.48
C PHE A 64 -3.94 -5.94 -2.98
N THR A 65 -3.83 -6.27 -1.69
CA THR A 65 -2.60 -6.82 -1.10
C THR A 65 -2.20 -8.13 -1.77
N VAL A 66 -3.17 -9.00 -2.07
CA VAL A 66 -2.93 -10.26 -2.79
C VAL A 66 -2.47 -9.99 -4.23
N ARG A 67 -3.06 -9.03 -4.94
CA ARG A 67 -2.61 -8.65 -6.29
C ARG A 67 -1.19 -8.08 -6.27
N LEU A 68 -0.89 -7.24 -5.29
CA LEU A 68 0.42 -6.62 -5.10
C LEU A 68 1.51 -7.68 -4.89
N MET A 69 1.28 -8.64 -3.98
CA MET A 69 2.21 -9.76 -3.75
C MET A 69 2.40 -10.65 -4.99
N LYS A 70 1.39 -10.74 -5.87
CA LYS A 70 1.47 -11.53 -7.11
C LYS A 70 2.05 -10.74 -8.30
N GLY A 71 2.45 -9.48 -8.12
CA GLY A 71 2.89 -8.62 -9.22
C GLY A 71 1.81 -8.42 -10.29
N LYS A 72 0.53 -8.45 -9.90
CA LYS A 72 -0.64 -8.26 -10.79
C LYS A 72 -1.23 -6.87 -10.62
N THR A 73 -0.37 -5.86 -10.57
CA THR A 73 -0.71 -4.45 -10.46
C THR A 73 -0.84 -3.83 -11.86
N ILE A 74 -1.36 -2.60 -11.93
CA ILE A 74 -1.63 -1.89 -13.19
C ILE A 74 -0.34 -1.70 -14.01
N ASP A 75 0.78 -1.50 -13.32
CA ASP A 75 2.13 -1.30 -13.86
C ASP A 75 2.86 -2.61 -14.20
N LYS A 76 2.20 -3.78 -14.12
CA LYS A 76 2.82 -5.08 -14.40
C LYS A 76 3.57 -5.11 -15.73
N LYS A 77 2.99 -4.52 -16.78
CA LYS A 77 3.59 -4.49 -18.12
C LYS A 77 4.87 -3.65 -18.13
N GLU A 78 4.84 -2.47 -17.52
CA GLU A 78 6.00 -1.58 -17.43
C GLU A 78 7.11 -2.20 -16.59
N MET A 79 6.76 -2.85 -15.47
CA MET A 79 7.71 -3.58 -14.64
C MET A 79 8.40 -4.73 -15.39
N ALA A 80 7.69 -5.42 -16.29
CA ALA A 80 8.28 -6.45 -17.14
C ALA A 80 9.29 -5.87 -18.14
N LEU A 81 8.95 -4.74 -18.78
CA LEU A 81 9.85 -4.06 -19.72
C LEU A 81 11.13 -3.58 -19.03
N LEU A 82 11.01 -2.99 -17.84
CA LEU A 82 12.16 -2.56 -17.03
C LEU A 82 13.08 -3.73 -16.67
N GLU A 83 12.51 -4.89 -16.33
CA GLU A 83 13.30 -6.07 -16.02
C GLU A 83 14.02 -6.62 -17.26
N ASP A 84 13.36 -6.65 -18.42
CA ASP A 84 13.98 -7.07 -19.68
C ASP A 84 15.16 -6.16 -20.06
N GLU A 85 15.01 -4.83 -19.91
CA GLU A 85 16.11 -3.90 -20.12
C GLU A 85 17.24 -4.10 -19.13
N ARG A 86 16.92 -4.33 -17.85
CA ARG A 86 17.91 -4.61 -16.80
C ARG A 86 18.73 -5.86 -17.14
N VAL A 87 18.06 -6.93 -17.60
CA VAL A 87 18.71 -8.17 -18.04
C VAL A 87 19.61 -7.91 -19.26
N ARG A 88 19.10 -7.18 -20.26
CA ARG A 88 19.88 -6.80 -21.46
C ARG A 88 21.15 -6.06 -21.07
N TRP A 89 21.05 -5.02 -20.25
CA TRP A 89 22.19 -4.21 -19.84
C TRP A 89 23.21 -4.98 -19.01
N ARG A 90 22.76 -5.89 -18.12
CA ARG A 90 23.68 -6.79 -17.41
C ARG A 90 24.44 -7.70 -18.36
N ALA A 91 23.76 -8.29 -19.35
CA ALA A 91 24.43 -9.15 -20.34
C ALA A 91 25.49 -8.39 -21.15
N VAL A 92 25.21 -7.14 -21.52
CA VAL A 92 26.19 -6.26 -22.19
C VAL A 92 27.39 -6.00 -21.29
N LEU A 93 27.16 -5.59 -20.03
CA LEU A 93 28.23 -5.32 -19.08
C LEU A 93 29.11 -6.54 -18.83
N THR A 94 28.51 -7.73 -18.64
CA THR A 94 29.25 -8.99 -18.44
C THR A 94 30.19 -9.29 -19.61
N ARG A 95 29.75 -9.05 -20.86
CA ARG A 95 30.59 -9.26 -22.05
C ARG A 95 31.73 -8.25 -22.10
N LEU A 96 31.45 -6.99 -21.82
CA LEU A 96 32.49 -5.94 -21.78
C LEU A 96 33.54 -6.25 -20.71
N THR A 97 33.13 -6.67 -19.51
CA THR A 97 34.08 -7.06 -18.46
C THR A 97 34.93 -8.26 -18.87
N ALA A 98 34.35 -9.26 -19.54
CA ALA A 98 35.10 -10.42 -20.03
C ALA A 98 36.14 -10.03 -21.09
N ILE A 99 35.80 -9.12 -22.01
CA ILE A 99 36.74 -8.59 -23.01
C ILE A 99 37.90 -7.88 -22.31
N VAL A 100 37.61 -6.98 -21.36
CA VAL A 100 38.64 -6.26 -20.61
C VAL A 100 39.56 -7.23 -19.85
N GLN A 101 38.99 -8.25 -19.20
CA GLN A 101 39.76 -9.28 -18.50
C GLN A 101 40.63 -10.12 -19.43
N SER A 102 40.19 -10.38 -20.67
CA SER A 102 40.98 -11.15 -21.64
C SER A 102 42.15 -10.37 -22.26
N LEU A 103 42.15 -9.05 -22.10
CA LEU A 103 43.19 -8.13 -22.61
C LEU A 103 44.20 -7.71 -21.53
N ALA A 104 43.96 -8.08 -20.26
CA ALA A 104 44.86 -7.88 -19.13
C ALA A 104 45.79 -9.07 -18.94
#